data_AF-A0A6J7GW53-F1
#
_entry.id   AF-A0A6J7GW53-F1
#
_cell.length_a   1.000
_cell.length_b   1.000
_cell.length_c   1.000
_cell.angle_alpha   90.00
_cell.angle_beta   90.00
_cell.angle_gamma   90.00
#
_symmetry.space_group_name_H-M   'P 1'
#
loop_
_entity.id
_entity.type
_entity.pdbx_description
1 polymer ?
#
loop_
_entity_poly.entity_id
_entity_poly.type
_entity_poly.pdbx_seq_one_letter_code
_entity_poly.pdbx_strand_id
1 'polypeptide(L)' 'MITPDLVRPGAAVLDVGITRTAAGLVGDVHPDVMNVAAFVAPMPGGVGPMTRAMLLMNVVDTAERLAR' A
#
# COMPACT_ATOMS: atom_id res chain seq x y z
N MET A 1 4.07 -11.51 8.96
CA MET A 1 2.79 -10.78 8.98
C MET A 1 2.79 -9.86 10.19
N ILE A 2 2.41 -8.59 10.02
CA ILE A 2 2.33 -7.57 11.07
C ILE A 2 1.01 -7.74 11.83
N THR A 3 1.09 -7.89 13.15
CA THR A 3 -0.04 -8.14 14.05
C THR A 3 -0.44 -6.88 14.84
N PRO A 4 -1.64 -6.85 15.47
CA PRO A 4 -2.16 -5.64 16.13
C PRO A 4 -1.28 -5.07 17.25
N ASP A 5 -0.57 -5.92 17.98
CA ASP A 5 0.35 -5.56 19.07
C ASP A 5 1.60 -4.78 18.58
N LEU A 6 1.91 -4.89 17.29
CA LEU A 6 2.99 -4.14 16.64
C LEU A 6 2.55 -2.76 16.14
N VAL A 7 1.25 -2.43 16.23
CA VAL A 7 0.67 -1.22 15.68
C VAL A 7 0.25 -0.27 16.79
N ARG A 8 0.72 0.98 16.71
CA ARG A 8 0.29 2.04 17.63
C ARG A 8 -1.22 2.29 17.46
N PRO A 9 -2.00 2.40 18.56
CA PRO A 9 -3.41 2.81 18.48
C PRO A 9 -3.58 4.11 17.71
N GLY A 10 -4.50 4.10 16.75
CA GLY A 10 -4.79 5.24 15.89
C GLY A 10 -3.79 5.47 14.75
N ALA A 11 -2.85 4.55 14.50
CA ALA A 11 -1.93 4.66 13.36
C ALA A 11 -2.67 4.57 12.02
N ALA A 12 -2.09 5.19 10.99
CA ALA A 12 -2.41 4.89 9.60
C ALA A 12 -1.46 3.78 9.12
N VAL A 13 -2.01 2.72 8.53
CA VAL A 13 -1.26 1.56 8.06
C VAL A 13 -1.41 1.44 6.55
N LEU A 14 -0.28 1.38 5.85
CA LEU A 14 -0.22 1.15 4.41
C LEU A 14 0.45 -0.20 4.16
N ASP A 15 -0.32 -1.15 3.64
CA ASP A 15 0.19 -2.46 3.26
C ASP A 15 0.75 -2.42 1.83
N VAL A 16 2.08 -2.56 1.73
CA VAL A 16 2.81 -2.60 0.45
C VAL A 16 3.10 -4.04 0.02
N GLY A 17 2.92 -4.99 0.94
CA GLY A 17 3.23 -6.40 0.73
C GLY A 17 2.34 -7.01 -0.35
N ILE A 18 2.92 -7.89 -1.16
CA ILE A 18 2.16 -8.70 -2.11
C ILE A 18 2.70 -10.12 -2.15
N THR A 19 1.96 -11.00 -1.49
CA THR A 19 2.22 -12.44 -1.49
C THR A 19 1.16 -13.15 -2.32
N ARG A 20 1.60 -13.96 -3.28
CA ARG A 20 0.72 -14.81 -4.09
C ARG A 20 0.52 -16.14 -3.38
N THR A 21 -0.74 -16.48 -3.15
CA THR A 21 -1.13 -17.76 -2.56
C THR A 21 -2.12 -18.47 -3.48
N ALA A 22 -2.41 -19.74 -3.20
CA ALA A 22 -3.46 -20.48 -3.91
C ALA A 22 -4.85 -19.85 -3.76
N ALA A 23 -5.09 -19.10 -2.67
CA ALA A 23 -6.35 -18.43 -2.38
C ALA A 23 -6.44 -17.00 -2.93
N GLY A 24 -5.35 -16.46 -3.51
CA GLY A 24 -5.30 -15.11 -4.06
C GLY A 24 -4.13 -14.28 -3.53
N LEU A 25 -4.30 -12.96 -3.57
CA LEU A 25 -3.29 -11.99 -3.13
C LEU A 25 -3.49 -11.65 -1.66
N VAL A 26 -2.42 -11.73 -0.87
CA VAL A 26 -2.39 -11.38 0.55
C VAL A 26 -1.26 -10.39 0.79
N GLY A 27 -1.46 -9.41 1.68
CA GLY A 27 -0.44 -8.44 2.05
C GLY A 27 0.36 -8.86 3.28
N ASP A 28 1.15 -7.93 3.81
CA ASP A 28 2.01 -8.17 4.97
C ASP A 28 1.28 -7.94 6.30
N VAL A 29 0.09 -7.32 6.28
CA VAL A 29 -0.65 -6.90 7.47
C VAL A 29 -1.77 -7.88 7.82
N HIS A 30 -1.86 -8.26 9.09
CA HIS A 30 -2.95 -9.11 9.60
C HIS A 30 -4.28 -8.35 9.62
N PRO A 31 -5.42 -8.95 9.25
CA PRO A 31 -6.73 -8.27 9.20
C PRO A 31 -7.14 -7.57 10.51
N ASP A 32 -6.80 -8.15 11.66
CA ASP A 32 -7.14 -7.59 12.97
C ASP A 32 -6.48 -6.23 13.27
N VAL A 33 -5.48 -5.82 12.49
CA VAL A 33 -4.86 -4.49 12.61
C VAL A 33 -5.90 -3.38 12.40
N MET A 34 -6.98 -3.65 11.65
CA MET A 34 -8.09 -2.70 11.47
C MET A 34 -8.81 -2.33 12.77
N ASN A 35 -8.69 -3.15 13.83
CA ASN A 35 -9.29 -2.87 15.14
C ASN A 35 -8.48 -1.88 15.98
N VAL A 36 -7.21 -1.63 15.62
CA VAL A 36 -6.28 -0.78 16.39
C VAL A 36 -5.89 0.47 15.61
N ALA A 37 -5.70 0.34 14.29
CA ALA A 37 -5.38 1.45 13.40
C ALA A 37 -6.58 2.39 13.21
N ALA A 38 -6.31 3.69 13.05
CA ALA A 38 -7.34 4.65 12.64
C ALA A 38 -7.67 4.49 11.14
N PHE A 39 -6.71 3.99 10.36
CA PHE A 39 -6.86 3.78 8.93
C PHE A 39 -5.98 2.62 8.47
N VAL A 40 -6.52 1.77 7.61
CA VAL A 40 -5.76 0.73 6.90
C VAL A 40 -6.08 0.86 5.41
N ALA A 41 -5.05 1.00 4.58
CA ALA A 41 -5.23 0.99 3.13
C ALA A 41 -5.74 -0.39 2.66
N PRO A 42 -6.68 -0.45 1.70
CA PRO A 42 -7.24 -1.72 1.25
C PRO A 42 -6.17 -2.60 0.59
N MET A 43 -6.24 -3.91 0.82
CA MET A 43 -5.37 -4.89 0.18
C MET A 43 -6.19 -6.09 -0.29
N PRO A 44 -6.26 -6.37 -1.60
CA PRO A 44 -5.71 -5.61 -2.72
C PRO A 44 -6.39 -4.25 -2.97
N GLY A 45 -5.74 -3.36 -3.73
CA GLY A 45 -6.35 -2.11 -4.23
C GLY A 45 -5.85 -0.81 -3.61
N GLY A 46 -4.99 -0.87 -2.59
CA GLY A 46 -4.37 0.30 -1.95
C GLY A 46 -3.12 0.77 -2.69
N VAL A 47 -1.96 0.26 -2.28
CA VAL A 47 -0.66 0.77 -2.78
C VAL A 47 -0.38 0.38 -4.23
N GLY A 48 -0.80 -0.81 -4.67
CA GLY A 48 -0.51 -1.33 -6.01
C GLY A 48 -0.92 -0.41 -7.18
N PRO A 49 -2.16 0.11 -7.24
CA PRO A 49 -2.56 1.09 -8.24
C PRO A 49 -1.73 2.37 -8.23
N MET A 50 -1.28 2.83 -7.05
CA MET A 50 -0.47 4.04 -6.91
C MET A 50 0.90 3.90 -7.56
N THR A 51 1.53 2.72 -7.53
CA THR A 51 2.83 2.50 -8.19
C THR A 51 2.77 2.81 -9.69
N ARG A 52 1.70 2.40 -10.39
CA ARG A 52 1.53 2.72 -11.82
C ARG A 52 1.26 4.20 -12.04
N ALA A 53 0.43 4.81 -11.20
CA ALA A 53 0.14 6.25 -11.29
C ALA A 53 1.42 7.07 -11.12
N MET A 54 2.27 6.72 -10.13
CA MET A 54 3.53 7.41 -9.88
C MET A 54 4.56 7.18 -10.99
N LEU A 55 4.60 5.99 -11.62
CA LEU A 55 5.43 5.77 -12.80
C LEU A 55 5.06 6.74 -13.94
N LEU A 56 3.76 6.87 -14.23
CA LEU A 56 3.29 7.79 -15.28
C LEU A 56 3.60 9.25 -14.93
N MET A 57 3.41 9.65 -13.67
CA MET A 57 3.77 10.98 -13.19
C MET A 57 5.26 11.27 -13.41
N ASN A 58 6.15 10.33 -13.06
CA ASN A 58 7.59 10.48 -13.26
C ASN A 58 7.97 10.62 -14.74
N VAL A 59 7.29 9.88 -15.63
CA VAL A 59 7.51 9.98 -17.09
C VAL A 59 7.10 11.36 -17.60
N VAL A 60 5.91 11.85 -17.21
CA VAL A 60 5.41 13.17 -17.63
C VAL A 60 6.32 14.28 -17.11
N ASP A 61 6.65 14.28 -15.82
CA ASP A 61 7.53 15.29 -15.21
C ASP A 61 8.91 15.31 -15.90
N THR A 62 9.46 14.13 -16.24
CA THR A 62 10.73 14.05 -16.97
C THR A 62 10.62 14.64 -18.37
N ALA A 63 9.54 14.34 -19.11
CA ALA A 63 9.33 14.89 -20.45
C ALA A 63 9.17 16.42 -20.43
N GLU A 64 8.42 16.95 -19.46
CA GLU A 64 8.25 18.40 -19.29
C GLU A 64 9.56 19.12 -18.96
N ARG A 65 10.43 18.53 -18.14
CA ARG A 65 11.76 19.08 -17.84
C ARG A 65 12.68 19.10 -19.06
N LEU A 66 12.64 18.07 -19.91
CA LEU A 66 13.48 17.99 -21.12
C LEU A 66 13.01 18.92 -22.25
N ALA A 67 11.76 19.35 -22.21
CA ALA A 67 11.17 20.27 -23.19
C ALA A 67 11.39 21.75 -22.86
N ARG A 68 11.95 22.07 -21.69
CA ARG A 68 12.36 23.43 -21.27
C ARG A 68 13.79 23.71 -21.68
#